data_AF-A0A9E1N0K5-F1
#
_entry.id   AF-A0A9E1N0K5-F1
#
_cell.length_a   1.000
_cell.length_b   1.000
_cell.length_c   1.000
_cell.angle_alpha   90.00
_cell.angle_beta   90.00
_cell.angle_gamma   90.00
#
_symmetry.space_group_name_H-M   'P 1'
#
loop_
_entity.id
_entity.type
_entity.pdbx_description
1 polymer ?
#
loop_
_entity_poly.entity_id
_entity_poly.type
_entity_poly.pdbx_seq_one_letter_code
_entity_poly.pdbx_strand_id
1 'polypeptide(L)'
;MKRPPSHGPQEAPEAHWQPTVSVDPLSAIQSLYTPVEIEPSAFPFSFADQIVTLGSCFAEDIGRKLQVDHFALCANPFGILYNPLSISAALSTLRQGDSFELEDLHFAGGRWHSWCHHTCFSHTNRHEALQLINDHFEDGVASLARANKLFLTMGTAWLFEHQGQLVANCHGLGRDQFNRRLASVDEIVSALEAELTVLFAANPSLSVVLTVSPVRHLRDGLVENQISKATLILAAHKLALALPRLEYFPAFEIVIDELRDYRFYHADLVHLTATAVDYVYGRFVEKHLTNEALSLLATVHEIA
;
A
#
# COMPACT_ATOMS: atom_id res chain seq x y z
N MET A 1 58.99 -2.55 35.74
CA MET A 1 57.88 -3.32 35.13
C MET A 1 56.59 -2.92 35.84
N LYS A 2 55.74 -2.11 35.19
CA LYS A 2 54.42 -1.73 35.74
C LYS A 2 53.42 -2.83 35.41
N ARG A 3 52.66 -3.31 36.41
CA ARG A 3 51.54 -4.26 36.19
C ARG A 3 50.42 -3.55 35.41
N PRO A 4 49.74 -4.24 34.47
CA PRO A 4 48.57 -3.68 33.81
C PRO A 4 47.37 -3.64 34.79
N PRO A 5 46.38 -2.76 34.56
CA PRO A 5 45.24 -2.61 35.44
C PRO A 5 44.34 -3.86 35.38
N SER A 6 43.79 -4.23 36.53
CA SER A 6 42.79 -5.29 36.65
C SER A 6 41.49 -4.84 35.98
N HIS A 7 41.06 -5.56 34.94
CA HIS A 7 39.69 -5.47 34.47
C HIS A 7 38.78 -6.00 35.59
N GLY A 8 37.99 -5.10 36.18
CA GLY A 8 36.87 -5.49 37.04
C GLY A 8 35.84 -6.29 36.23
N PRO A 9 34.98 -7.09 36.91
CA PRO A 9 33.98 -7.89 36.22
C PRO A 9 33.08 -6.99 35.37
N GLN A 10 33.03 -7.26 34.07
CA GLN A 10 32.03 -6.72 33.15
C GLN A 10 30.66 -7.12 33.67
N GLU A 11 29.79 -6.14 33.96
CA GLU A 11 28.38 -6.41 34.22
C GLU A 11 27.78 -7.13 33.01
N ALA A 12 27.14 -8.26 33.27
CA ALA A 12 26.43 -9.01 32.25
C ALA A 12 25.25 -8.16 31.73
N PRO A 13 24.94 -8.21 30.43
CA PRO A 13 23.77 -7.51 29.90
C PRO A 13 22.51 -8.01 30.61
N GLU A 14 21.69 -7.07 31.10
CA GLU A 14 20.40 -7.39 31.72
C GLU A 14 19.57 -8.27 30.78
N ALA A 15 19.17 -9.45 31.25
CA ALA A 15 18.33 -10.34 30.48
C ALA A 15 16.93 -9.71 30.33
N HIS A 16 16.50 -9.44 29.09
CA HIS A 16 15.15 -8.97 28.75
C HIS A 16 14.01 -9.99 29.04
N TRP A 17 14.33 -11.12 29.68
CA TRP A 17 13.35 -12.15 30.01
C TRP A 17 12.83 -11.92 31.43
N GLN A 18 11.66 -11.31 31.54
CA GLN A 18 10.95 -11.24 32.82
C GLN A 18 10.43 -12.63 33.23
N PRO A 19 10.47 -13.01 34.53
CA PRO A 19 9.89 -14.26 35.01
C PRO A 19 8.38 -14.32 34.72
N THR A 20 7.96 -15.41 34.08
CA THR A 20 6.70 -15.57 33.35
C THR A 20 5.42 -15.73 34.18
N VAL A 21 5.41 -15.41 35.47
CA VAL A 21 4.20 -15.54 36.29
C VAL A 21 4.01 -14.32 37.17
N SER A 22 3.15 -13.40 36.70
CA SER A 22 2.58 -12.35 37.53
C SER A 22 1.89 -12.98 38.74
N VAL A 23 2.17 -12.44 39.93
CA VAL A 23 1.58 -12.87 41.20
C VAL A 23 0.08 -12.52 41.30
N ASP A 24 -0.42 -11.75 40.33
CA ASP A 24 -1.85 -11.49 40.11
C ASP A 24 -2.10 -11.17 38.62
N PRO A 25 -2.43 -12.18 37.80
CA PRO A 25 -2.60 -11.99 36.35
C PRO A 25 -3.80 -11.10 36.01
N LEU A 26 -4.76 -10.90 36.93
CA LEU A 26 -5.97 -10.12 36.66
C LEU A 26 -5.76 -8.62 36.90
N SER A 27 -4.94 -8.22 37.89
CA SER A 27 -4.58 -6.80 38.07
C SER A 27 -3.52 -6.30 37.10
N ALA A 28 -2.77 -7.21 36.45
CA ALA A 28 -1.80 -6.87 35.40
C ALA A 28 -2.45 -6.57 34.03
N ILE A 29 -3.69 -7.01 33.81
CA ILE A 29 -4.44 -6.72 32.58
C ILE A 29 -5.14 -5.36 32.76
N GLN A 30 -4.41 -4.27 32.49
CA GLN A 30 -4.99 -2.92 32.42
C GLN A 30 -5.84 -2.72 31.15
N SER A 31 -5.57 -3.51 30.12
CA SER A 31 -6.17 -3.46 28.80
C SER A 31 -6.10 -4.86 28.16
N LEU A 32 -7.18 -5.32 27.53
CA LEU A 32 -7.18 -6.51 26.64
C LEU A 32 -6.88 -6.13 25.19
N TYR A 33 -6.24 -4.99 24.98
CA TYR A 33 -5.97 -4.36 23.71
C TYR A 33 -4.50 -3.90 23.67
N THR A 34 -3.79 -4.31 22.62
CA THR A 34 -2.41 -3.93 22.35
C THR A 34 -2.39 -3.09 21.07
N PRO A 35 -2.28 -1.75 21.17
CA PRO A 35 -2.20 -0.92 19.98
C PRO A 35 -0.87 -1.17 19.25
N VAL A 36 -0.92 -1.13 17.93
CA VAL A 36 0.26 -0.98 17.08
C VAL A 36 0.85 0.39 17.35
N GLU A 37 2.10 0.46 17.79
CA GLU A 37 2.76 1.74 18.01
C GLU A 37 3.06 2.41 16.66
N ILE A 38 2.67 3.68 16.53
CA ILE A 38 2.82 4.45 15.29
C ILE A 38 3.42 5.80 15.63
N GLU A 39 4.68 6.01 15.24
CA GLU A 39 5.33 7.32 15.36
C GLU A 39 4.72 8.32 14.36
N PRO A 40 4.61 9.61 14.73
CA PRO A 40 4.22 10.67 13.79
C PRO A 40 5.09 10.66 12.53
N SER A 41 4.48 11.00 11.39
CA SER A 41 5.19 11.09 10.12
C SER A 41 6.25 12.19 10.14
N ALA A 42 7.44 11.91 9.61
CA ALA A 42 8.45 12.93 9.31
C ALA A 42 8.06 13.77 8.09
N PHE A 43 7.11 13.31 7.30
CA PHE A 43 6.59 13.98 6.10
C PHE A 43 5.06 14.13 6.18
N PRO A 44 4.54 14.90 7.15
CA PRO A 44 3.11 15.10 7.24
C PRO A 44 2.57 15.85 6.00
N PHE A 45 1.26 15.77 5.79
CA PHE A 45 0.55 16.44 4.71
C PHE A 45 -0.69 17.19 5.21
N SER A 46 -1.24 18.02 4.34
CA SER A 46 -2.32 18.95 4.59
C SER A 46 -3.25 19.04 3.37
N PHE A 47 -4.31 19.83 3.46
CA PHE A 47 -5.22 20.07 2.34
C PHE A 47 -4.59 20.79 1.15
N ALA A 48 -3.39 21.39 1.32
CA ALA A 48 -2.65 22.02 0.22
C ALA A 48 -1.86 21.02 -0.63
N ASP A 49 -1.60 19.82 -0.10
CA ASP A 49 -0.80 18.80 -0.76
C ASP A 49 -1.57 18.13 -1.92
N GLN A 50 -0.83 17.76 -2.96
CA GLN A 50 -1.33 17.05 -4.13
C GLN A 50 -0.98 15.58 -4.00
N ILE A 51 -2.02 14.76 -3.90
CA ILE A 51 -1.91 13.34 -3.59
C ILE A 51 -2.14 12.51 -4.86
N VAL A 52 -1.33 11.46 -5.02
CA VAL A 52 -1.61 10.36 -5.95
C VAL A 52 -1.64 9.07 -5.15
N THR A 53 -2.65 8.22 -5.37
CA THR A 53 -2.70 6.88 -4.78
C THR A 53 -2.61 5.82 -5.87
N LEU A 54 -1.80 4.77 -5.66
CA LEU A 54 -1.81 3.55 -6.48
C LEU A 54 -1.88 2.31 -5.58
N GLY A 55 -2.69 1.33 -5.96
CA GLY A 55 -2.61 0.01 -5.34
C GLY A 55 -3.91 -0.77 -5.28
N SER A 56 -3.99 -1.62 -4.25
CA SER A 56 -5.10 -2.56 -4.04
C SER A 56 -6.47 -1.86 -3.84
N CYS A 57 -7.55 -2.63 -3.73
CA CYS A 57 -8.87 -2.12 -3.33
C CYS A 57 -8.83 -1.28 -2.04
N PHE A 58 -7.95 -1.62 -1.09
CA PHE A 58 -7.77 -0.83 0.13
C PHE A 58 -7.25 0.59 -0.16
N ALA A 59 -6.47 0.78 -1.25
CA ALA A 59 -6.09 2.12 -1.70
C ALA A 59 -7.31 2.93 -2.15
N GLU A 60 -8.29 2.29 -2.79
CA GLU A 60 -9.54 2.97 -3.18
C GLU A 60 -10.38 3.33 -1.96
N ASP A 61 -10.40 2.47 -0.94
CA ASP A 61 -11.13 2.77 0.29
C ASP A 61 -10.54 3.98 1.02
N ILE A 62 -9.21 4.03 1.19
CA ILE A 62 -8.52 5.18 1.78
C ILE A 62 -8.61 6.41 0.87
N GLY A 63 -8.45 6.24 -0.45
CA GLY A 63 -8.58 7.31 -1.42
C GLY A 63 -9.98 7.94 -1.42
N ARG A 64 -11.03 7.12 -1.30
CA ARG A 64 -12.42 7.59 -1.17
C ARG A 64 -12.62 8.40 0.12
N LYS A 65 -12.01 7.98 1.23
CA LYS A 65 -12.03 8.75 2.48
C LYS A 65 -11.37 10.12 2.33
N LEU A 66 -10.18 10.16 1.73
CA LEU A 66 -9.49 11.41 1.42
C LEU A 66 -10.31 12.33 0.49
N GLN A 67 -11.01 11.76 -0.50
CA GLN A 67 -11.90 12.53 -1.39
C GLN A 67 -13.13 13.09 -0.67
N VAL A 68 -13.76 12.29 0.20
CA VAL A 68 -14.87 12.75 1.05
C VAL A 68 -14.43 13.90 1.95
N ASP A 69 -13.20 13.83 2.47
CA ASP A 69 -12.59 14.88 3.27
C ASP A 69 -12.00 16.03 2.42
N HIS A 70 -12.26 16.06 1.11
CA HIS A 70 -11.87 17.14 0.19
C HIS A 70 -10.35 17.34 -0.02
N PHE A 71 -9.53 16.32 0.19
CA PHE A 71 -8.12 16.36 -0.24
C PHE A 71 -8.00 16.32 -1.78
N ALA A 72 -6.99 17.02 -2.32
CA ALA A 72 -6.68 16.98 -3.74
C ALA A 72 -5.98 15.67 -4.11
N LEU A 73 -6.72 14.75 -4.75
CA LEU A 73 -6.28 13.39 -5.01
C LEU A 73 -6.54 12.94 -6.45
N CYS A 74 -5.55 12.32 -7.09
CA CYS A 74 -5.74 11.41 -8.21
C CYS A 74 -5.66 9.96 -7.72
N ALA A 75 -6.77 9.23 -7.79
CA ALA A 75 -6.89 7.89 -7.23
C ALA A 75 -6.80 6.82 -8.32
N ASN A 76 -5.81 5.92 -8.23
CA ASN A 76 -5.67 4.72 -9.04
C ASN A 76 -5.89 4.98 -10.55
N PRO A 77 -5.00 5.73 -11.23
CA PRO A 77 -5.16 6.02 -12.67
C PRO A 77 -5.20 4.78 -13.57
N PHE A 78 -4.70 3.63 -13.09
CA PHE A 78 -4.77 2.33 -13.78
C PHE A 78 -5.86 1.40 -13.20
N GLY A 79 -6.63 1.90 -12.23
CA GLY A 79 -7.51 1.12 -11.36
C GLY A 79 -6.72 0.29 -10.34
N ILE A 80 -7.37 -0.74 -9.80
CA ILE A 80 -6.76 -1.59 -8.77
C ILE A 80 -5.54 -2.35 -9.30
N LEU A 81 -4.39 -2.11 -8.65
CA LEU A 81 -3.14 -2.82 -8.87
C LEU A 81 -2.72 -3.54 -7.59
N TYR A 82 -2.67 -4.87 -7.62
CA TYR A 82 -2.37 -5.62 -6.40
C TYR A 82 -0.88 -5.84 -6.17
N ASN A 83 -0.10 -6.07 -7.22
CA ASN A 83 1.29 -6.50 -7.06
C ASN A 83 2.29 -5.35 -7.25
N PRO A 84 3.43 -5.37 -6.53
CA PRO A 84 4.38 -4.25 -6.54
C PRO A 84 5.02 -3.99 -7.90
N LEU A 85 5.24 -5.03 -8.71
CA LEU A 85 5.86 -4.87 -10.03
C LEU A 85 4.92 -4.18 -11.01
N SER A 86 3.61 -4.46 -10.94
CA SER A 86 2.61 -3.74 -11.73
C SER A 86 2.47 -2.29 -11.27
N ILE A 87 2.58 -2.01 -9.97
CA ILE A 87 2.62 -0.64 -9.44
C ILE A 87 3.86 0.10 -9.96
N SER A 88 5.04 -0.53 -9.89
CA SER A 88 6.29 0.02 -10.44
C SER A 88 6.17 0.30 -11.95
N ALA A 89 5.64 -0.65 -12.71
CA ALA A 89 5.40 -0.47 -14.14
C ALA A 89 4.45 0.71 -14.43
N ALA A 90 3.33 0.81 -13.71
CA ALA A 90 2.38 1.91 -13.87
C ALA A 90 3.02 3.29 -13.57
N LEU A 91 3.82 3.39 -12.49
CA LEU A 91 4.58 4.60 -12.18
C LEU A 91 5.55 4.96 -13.32
N SER A 92 6.24 3.96 -13.87
CA SER A 92 7.15 4.16 -14.98
C SER A 92 6.43 4.66 -16.24
N THR A 93 5.26 4.09 -16.56
CA THR A 93 4.43 4.51 -17.69
C THR A 93 3.94 5.94 -17.50
N LEU A 94 3.43 6.30 -16.32
CA LEU A 94 3.03 7.68 -16.00
C LEU A 94 4.18 8.68 -16.14
N ARG A 95 5.37 8.30 -15.69
CA ARG A 95 6.56 9.15 -15.78
C ARG A 95 7.03 9.34 -17.22
N GLN A 96 6.91 8.31 -18.06
CA GLN A 96 7.27 8.37 -19.48
C GLN A 96 6.27 9.22 -20.27
N GLY A 97 4.98 9.14 -19.93
CA GLY A 97 3.93 9.96 -20.54
C GLY A 97 3.47 9.46 -21.92
N ASP A 98 3.91 8.27 -22.33
CA ASP A 98 3.49 7.65 -23.59
C ASP A 98 2.07 7.11 -23.45
N SER A 99 1.14 7.65 -24.24
CA SER A 99 -0.27 7.24 -24.24
C SER A 99 -0.45 5.84 -24.82
N PHE A 100 -1.55 5.18 -24.46
CA PHE A 100 -1.90 3.88 -25.01
C PHE A 100 -2.44 4.01 -26.43
N GLU A 101 -2.17 3.00 -27.25
CA GLU A 101 -2.68 2.85 -28.62
C GLU A 101 -3.70 1.70 -28.69
N LEU A 102 -4.40 1.58 -29.82
CA LEU A 102 -5.40 0.52 -29.99
C LEU A 102 -4.74 -0.87 -29.88
N GLU A 103 -3.51 -0.98 -30.37
CA GLU A 103 -2.65 -2.17 -30.39
C GLU A 103 -2.35 -2.73 -28.99
N ASP A 104 -2.40 -1.88 -27.97
CA ASP A 104 -2.22 -2.26 -26.55
C ASP A 104 -3.46 -2.93 -25.93
N LEU A 105 -4.59 -2.95 -26.67
CA LEU A 105 -5.84 -3.53 -26.20
C LEU A 105 -6.04 -4.94 -26.78
N HIS A 106 -6.42 -5.84 -25.89
CA HIS A 106 -6.68 -7.25 -26.16
C HIS A 106 -8.16 -7.55 -26.01
N PHE A 107 -8.71 -8.36 -26.92
CA PHE A 107 -10.10 -8.81 -26.83
C PHE A 107 -10.19 -10.19 -26.18
N ALA A 108 -10.81 -10.26 -25.00
CA ALA A 108 -11.14 -11.53 -24.36
C ALA A 108 -12.35 -11.38 -23.45
N GLY A 109 -13.10 -12.46 -23.25
CA GLY A 109 -14.31 -12.43 -22.42
C GLY A 109 -15.39 -11.47 -22.91
N GLY A 110 -15.42 -11.16 -24.22
CA GLY A 110 -16.39 -10.24 -24.83
C GLY A 110 -16.10 -8.76 -24.64
N ARG A 111 -14.93 -8.39 -24.09
CA ARG A 111 -14.52 -7.00 -23.86
C ARG A 111 -13.07 -6.76 -24.29
N TRP A 112 -12.77 -5.51 -24.63
CA TRP A 112 -11.43 -4.99 -24.84
C TRP A 112 -10.83 -4.53 -23.51
N HIS A 113 -9.57 -4.88 -23.27
CA HIS A 113 -8.85 -4.54 -22.05
C HIS A 113 -7.35 -4.39 -22.31
N SER A 114 -6.68 -3.62 -21.46
CA SER A 114 -5.21 -3.57 -21.37
C SER A 114 -4.75 -4.48 -20.23
N TRP A 115 -3.63 -5.18 -20.40
CA TRP A 115 -3.04 -5.99 -19.33
C TRP A 115 -2.52 -5.16 -18.16
N CYS A 116 -2.31 -3.87 -18.37
CA CYS A 116 -1.83 -2.94 -17.35
C CYS A 116 -2.96 -2.38 -16.47
N HIS A 117 -4.23 -2.53 -16.88
CA HIS A 117 -5.37 -1.85 -16.25
C HIS A 117 -6.32 -2.82 -15.56
N HIS A 118 -7.03 -2.31 -14.56
CA HIS A 118 -8.13 -3.02 -13.93
C HIS A 118 -9.34 -3.17 -14.88
N THR A 119 -10.19 -4.16 -14.62
CA THR A 119 -11.38 -4.46 -15.45
C THR A 119 -12.41 -3.32 -15.51
N CYS A 120 -12.34 -2.32 -14.62
CA CYS A 120 -13.17 -1.11 -14.73
C CYS A 120 -12.88 -0.29 -15.99
N PHE A 121 -11.70 -0.44 -16.58
CA PHE A 121 -11.32 0.19 -17.86
C PHE A 121 -11.73 -0.63 -19.09
N SER A 122 -12.22 -1.86 -18.89
CA SER A 122 -12.60 -2.71 -20.02
C SER A 122 -13.91 -2.24 -20.64
N HIS A 123 -14.05 -2.35 -21.96
CA HIS A 123 -15.30 -1.98 -22.65
C HIS A 123 -15.62 -2.92 -23.81
N THR A 124 -16.88 -3.04 -24.22
CA THR A 124 -17.27 -3.87 -25.38
C THR A 124 -16.81 -3.24 -26.70
N ASN A 125 -16.70 -1.91 -26.74
CA ASN A 125 -16.14 -1.13 -27.82
C ASN A 125 -14.66 -0.79 -27.54
N ARG A 126 -13.76 -1.14 -28.48
CA ARG A 126 -12.31 -0.92 -28.37
C ARG A 126 -11.93 0.56 -28.23
N HIS A 127 -12.59 1.44 -28.98
CA HIS A 127 -12.25 2.87 -28.96
C HIS A 127 -12.71 3.52 -27.65
N GLU A 128 -13.86 3.11 -27.12
CA GLU A 128 -14.34 3.60 -25.81
C GLU A 128 -13.46 3.09 -24.67
N ALA A 129 -12.97 1.85 -24.74
CA ALA A 129 -11.98 1.35 -23.78
C ALA A 129 -10.69 2.17 -23.83
N LEU A 130 -10.17 2.44 -25.03
CA LEU A 130 -8.95 3.23 -25.20
C LEU A 130 -9.12 4.66 -24.69
N GLN A 131 -10.25 5.30 -25.02
CA GLN A 131 -10.54 6.64 -24.56
C GLN A 131 -10.60 6.69 -23.03
N LEU A 132 -11.32 5.77 -22.39
CA LEU A 132 -11.41 5.71 -20.93
C LEU A 132 -10.04 5.53 -20.27
N ILE A 133 -9.17 4.69 -20.85
CA ILE A 133 -7.79 4.48 -20.41
C ILE A 133 -6.99 5.77 -20.52
N ASN A 134 -7.00 6.41 -21.70
CA ASN A 134 -6.17 7.58 -21.96
C ASN A 134 -6.66 8.81 -21.17
N ASP A 135 -7.97 8.99 -20.98
CA ASP A 135 -8.52 10.06 -20.15
C ASP A 135 -7.97 9.99 -18.70
N HIS A 136 -7.96 8.80 -18.08
CA HIS A 136 -7.40 8.63 -16.73
C HIS A 136 -5.88 8.65 -16.70
N PHE A 137 -5.24 8.18 -17.79
CA PHE A 137 -3.80 8.21 -17.92
C PHE A 137 -3.28 9.65 -17.97
N GLU A 138 -3.89 10.52 -18.80
CA GLU A 138 -3.54 11.93 -18.90
C GLU A 138 -3.68 12.65 -17.55
N ASP A 139 -4.79 12.41 -16.84
CA ASP A 139 -5.01 12.92 -15.48
C ASP A 139 -3.94 12.40 -14.50
N GLY A 140 -3.57 11.13 -14.62
CA GLY A 140 -2.52 10.49 -13.84
C GLY A 140 -1.13 11.10 -14.09
N VAL A 141 -0.77 11.34 -15.35
CA VAL A 141 0.51 11.95 -15.75
C VAL A 141 0.60 13.37 -15.18
N ALA A 142 -0.44 14.18 -15.42
CA ALA A 142 -0.51 15.54 -14.90
C ALA A 142 -0.47 15.57 -13.37
N SER A 143 -1.15 14.62 -12.71
CA SER A 143 -1.21 14.56 -11.25
C SER A 143 0.10 14.08 -10.63
N LEU A 144 0.78 13.09 -11.21
CA LEU A 144 2.08 12.63 -10.72
C LEU A 144 3.15 13.71 -10.82
N ALA A 145 3.14 14.52 -11.89
CA ALA A 145 4.08 15.62 -12.08
C ALA A 145 3.96 16.72 -11.01
N ARG A 146 2.74 16.98 -10.51
CA ARG A 146 2.48 17.98 -9.44
C ARG A 146 2.43 17.39 -8.03
N ALA A 147 2.40 16.06 -7.90
CA ALA A 147 2.22 15.40 -6.61
C ALA A 147 3.37 15.68 -5.66
N ASN A 148 3.08 15.90 -4.40
CA ASN A 148 4.09 15.91 -3.32
C ASN A 148 3.86 14.78 -2.30
N LYS A 149 2.75 14.03 -2.45
CA LYS A 149 2.43 12.82 -1.71
C LYS A 149 2.07 11.69 -2.66
N LEU A 150 2.76 10.57 -2.55
CA LEU A 150 2.44 9.34 -3.27
C LEU A 150 2.14 8.22 -2.29
N PHE A 151 0.93 7.67 -2.33
CA PHE A 151 0.51 6.58 -1.47
C PHE A 151 0.43 5.28 -2.25
N LEU A 152 1.22 4.29 -1.84
CA LEU A 152 1.33 2.99 -2.50
C LEU A 152 0.80 1.90 -1.57
N THR A 153 -0.19 1.13 -2.03
CA THR A 153 -0.78 0.03 -1.26
C THR A 153 -0.59 -1.30 -1.97
N MET A 154 0.32 -2.14 -1.45
CA MET A 154 0.61 -3.46 -2.01
C MET A 154 -0.41 -4.49 -1.52
N GLY A 155 -1.08 -5.17 -2.44
CA GLY A 155 -2.07 -6.21 -2.16
C GLY A 155 -1.47 -7.60 -2.00
N THR A 156 -0.67 -8.04 -2.99
CA THR A 156 -0.09 -9.38 -3.02
C THR A 156 1.29 -9.41 -3.69
N ALA A 157 2.16 -10.31 -3.25
CA ALA A 157 3.44 -10.61 -3.91
C ALA A 157 3.28 -11.64 -5.04
N TRP A 158 2.07 -12.17 -5.26
CA TRP A 158 1.80 -13.06 -6.38
C TRP A 158 1.71 -12.28 -7.69
N LEU A 159 2.48 -12.75 -8.67
CA LEU A 159 2.53 -12.22 -10.02
C LEU A 159 1.84 -13.19 -10.97
N PHE A 160 1.26 -12.63 -12.01
CA PHE A 160 0.67 -13.37 -13.11
C PHE A 160 1.33 -12.91 -14.41
N GLU A 161 1.72 -13.87 -15.23
CA GLU A 161 2.34 -13.61 -16.53
C GLU A 161 1.52 -14.27 -17.62
N HIS A 162 1.23 -13.53 -18.67
CA HIS A 162 0.60 -14.04 -19.88
C HIS A 162 1.60 -13.95 -21.03
N GLN A 163 1.93 -15.08 -21.64
CA GLN A 163 2.90 -15.16 -22.76
C GLN A 163 4.26 -14.50 -22.45
N GLY A 164 4.71 -14.59 -21.19
CA GLY A 164 5.98 -14.01 -20.72
C GLY A 164 5.91 -12.53 -20.34
N GLN A 165 4.75 -11.88 -20.47
CA GLN A 165 4.53 -10.50 -20.03
C GLN A 165 3.81 -10.47 -18.69
N LEU A 166 4.27 -9.62 -17.77
CA LEU A 166 3.58 -9.38 -16.50
C LEU A 166 2.22 -8.73 -16.76
N VAL A 167 1.16 -9.23 -16.13
CA VAL A 167 -0.17 -8.65 -16.20
C VAL A 167 -0.60 -8.11 -14.83
N ALA A 168 -1.21 -6.94 -14.82
CA ALA A 168 -1.78 -6.35 -13.62
C ALA A 168 -3.13 -6.99 -13.24
N ASN A 169 -3.88 -7.44 -14.25
CA ASN A 169 -5.20 -8.05 -14.06
C ASN A 169 -5.43 -9.19 -15.07
N CYS A 170 -5.99 -10.31 -14.60
CA CYS A 170 -6.35 -11.46 -15.45
C CYS A 170 -7.70 -11.30 -16.17
N HIS A 171 -8.46 -10.23 -15.90
CA HIS A 171 -9.75 -9.90 -16.52
C HIS A 171 -10.80 -11.02 -16.47
N GLY A 172 -10.75 -11.82 -15.40
CA GLY A 172 -11.66 -12.96 -15.20
C GLY A 172 -11.40 -14.14 -16.15
N LEU A 173 -10.29 -14.15 -16.88
CA LEU A 173 -9.89 -15.24 -17.75
C LEU A 173 -9.40 -16.46 -16.95
N GLY A 174 -9.35 -17.62 -17.61
CA GLY A 174 -8.95 -18.89 -17.00
C GLY A 174 -7.53 -18.86 -16.45
N ARG A 175 -7.32 -19.40 -15.24
CA ARG A 175 -6.01 -19.41 -14.58
C ARG A 175 -4.96 -20.21 -15.35
N ASP A 176 -5.38 -21.18 -16.14
CA ASP A 176 -4.54 -22.00 -17.02
C ASP A 176 -3.81 -21.18 -18.10
N GLN A 177 -4.27 -19.97 -18.37
CA GLN A 177 -3.65 -19.06 -19.34
C GLN A 177 -2.52 -18.21 -18.75
N PHE A 178 -2.28 -18.29 -17.43
CA PHE A 178 -1.31 -17.46 -16.74
C PHE A 178 -0.29 -18.30 -15.99
N ASN A 179 0.98 -17.94 -16.14
CA ASN A 179 2.03 -18.43 -15.26
C ASN A 179 1.97 -17.62 -13.95
N ARG A 180 1.79 -18.32 -12.83
CA ARG A 180 1.73 -17.71 -11.49
C ARG A 180 3.04 -17.97 -10.76
N ARG A 181 3.64 -16.92 -10.21
CA ARG A 181 4.84 -17.04 -9.36
C ARG A 181 4.81 -16.04 -8.21
N LEU A 182 5.50 -16.36 -7.12
CA LEU A 182 5.71 -15.45 -6.01
C LEU A 182 6.91 -14.56 -6.34
N ALA A 183 6.75 -13.25 -6.29
CA ALA A 183 7.85 -12.31 -6.38
C ALA A 183 8.81 -12.48 -5.20
N SER A 184 10.11 -12.37 -5.43
CA SER A 184 11.07 -12.33 -4.32
C SER A 184 11.07 -10.95 -3.66
N VAL A 185 11.53 -10.88 -2.41
CA VAL A 185 11.72 -9.59 -1.72
C VAL A 185 12.65 -8.68 -2.52
N ASP A 186 13.75 -9.22 -3.04
CA ASP A 186 14.75 -8.42 -3.75
C ASP A 186 14.26 -7.95 -5.12
N GLU A 187 13.41 -8.72 -5.79
CA GLU A 187 12.75 -8.30 -7.04
C GLU A 187 11.81 -7.11 -6.79
N ILE A 188 11.00 -7.16 -5.72
CA ILE A 188 10.10 -6.06 -5.34
C ILE A 188 10.90 -4.81 -4.98
N VAL A 189 11.92 -4.96 -4.11
CA VAL A 189 12.77 -3.84 -3.68
C VAL A 189 13.44 -3.21 -4.89
N SER A 190 14.08 -4.01 -5.75
CA SER A 190 14.79 -3.50 -6.93
C SER A 190 13.86 -2.73 -7.87
N ALA A 191 12.65 -3.25 -8.13
CA ALA A 191 11.70 -2.62 -9.03
C ALA A 191 11.14 -1.29 -8.49
N LEU A 192 10.80 -1.23 -7.20
CA LEU A 192 10.28 -0.01 -6.59
C LEU A 192 11.39 1.00 -6.31
N GLU A 193 12.56 0.57 -5.83
CA GLU A 193 13.69 1.45 -5.55
C GLU A 193 14.18 2.16 -6.81
N ALA A 194 14.30 1.45 -7.92
CA ALA A 194 14.70 2.04 -9.20
C ALA A 194 13.74 3.15 -9.63
N GLU A 195 12.43 2.90 -9.61
CA GLU A 195 11.44 3.88 -10.07
C GLU A 195 11.31 5.05 -9.08
N LEU A 196 11.23 4.78 -7.77
CA LEU A 196 11.12 5.81 -6.75
C LEU A 196 12.34 6.72 -6.69
N THR A 197 13.55 6.18 -6.92
CA THR A 197 14.78 7.00 -6.99
C THR A 197 14.70 8.01 -8.13
N VAL A 198 14.19 7.62 -9.29
CA VAL A 198 14.00 8.54 -10.43
C VAL A 198 12.94 9.60 -10.09
N LEU A 199 11.83 9.20 -9.46
CA LEU A 199 10.78 10.14 -9.05
C LEU A 199 11.27 11.14 -8.00
N PHE A 200 12.06 10.72 -7.00
CA PHE A 200 12.63 11.63 -6.01
C PHE A 200 13.66 12.59 -6.63
N ALA A 201 14.44 12.13 -7.62
CA ALA A 201 15.37 12.99 -8.34
C ALA A 201 14.63 14.06 -9.16
N ALA A 202 13.53 13.68 -9.81
CA ALA A 202 12.70 14.60 -10.59
C ALA A 202 11.89 15.57 -9.70
N ASN A 203 11.43 15.11 -8.53
CA ASN A 203 10.65 15.89 -7.59
C ASN A 203 11.19 15.76 -6.15
N PRO A 204 12.11 16.64 -5.74
CA PRO A 204 12.65 16.68 -4.39
C PRO A 204 11.68 17.13 -3.30
N SER A 205 10.39 17.36 -3.59
CA SER A 205 9.35 17.59 -2.58
C SER A 205 8.50 16.35 -2.32
N LEU A 206 8.57 15.35 -3.22
CA LEU A 206 7.80 14.13 -3.11
C LEU A 206 8.21 13.33 -1.86
N SER A 207 7.19 12.82 -1.17
CA SER A 207 7.31 11.82 -0.12
C SER A 207 6.33 10.68 -0.40
N VAL A 208 6.71 9.47 0.00
CA VAL A 208 5.97 8.25 -0.29
C VAL A 208 5.50 7.61 0.99
N VAL A 209 4.22 7.21 1.05
CA VAL A 209 3.74 6.29 2.08
C VAL A 209 3.48 4.95 1.42
N LEU A 210 4.18 3.93 1.89
CA LEU A 210 4.01 2.56 1.45
C LEU A 210 3.26 1.77 2.52
N THR A 211 2.28 0.97 2.12
CA THR A 211 1.54 0.11 3.04
C THR A 211 1.22 -1.24 2.42
N VAL A 212 1.04 -2.24 3.27
CA VAL A 212 0.54 -3.56 2.87
C VAL A 212 -0.96 -3.61 3.15
N SER A 213 -1.73 -3.95 2.13
CA SER A 213 -3.18 -4.06 2.23
C SER A 213 -3.59 -5.07 3.31
N PRO A 214 -4.53 -4.74 4.21
CA PRO A 214 -5.11 -5.69 5.16
C PRO A 214 -6.09 -6.68 4.52
N VAL A 215 -6.51 -6.46 3.28
CA VAL A 215 -7.47 -7.31 2.57
C VAL A 215 -6.84 -8.68 2.29
N ARG A 216 -7.61 -9.74 2.56
CA ARG A 216 -7.14 -11.13 2.47
C ARG A 216 -7.28 -11.69 1.06
N HIS A 217 -6.21 -12.23 0.49
CA HIS A 217 -6.27 -12.93 -0.79
C HIS A 217 -6.55 -14.43 -0.58
N LEU A 218 -7.79 -14.77 -0.22
CA LEU A 218 -8.18 -16.16 0.12
C LEU A 218 -8.25 -17.12 -1.08
N ARG A 219 -8.24 -16.60 -2.31
CA ARG A 219 -8.37 -17.38 -3.55
C ARG A 219 -7.30 -18.47 -3.74
N ASP A 220 -6.19 -18.37 -3.02
CA ASP A 220 -5.06 -19.31 -3.04
C ASP A 220 -4.80 -19.98 -1.69
N GLY A 221 -5.65 -19.70 -0.69
CA GLY A 221 -5.50 -20.22 0.67
C GLY A 221 -4.82 -19.26 1.64
N LEU A 222 -5.10 -19.46 2.93
CA LEU A 222 -4.59 -18.60 4.01
C LEU A 222 -3.07 -18.65 4.14
N VAL A 223 -2.46 -19.81 3.93
CA VAL A 223 -1.00 -19.98 4.00
C VAL A 223 -0.31 -19.13 2.94
N GLU A 224 -0.76 -19.23 1.69
CA GLU A 224 -0.19 -18.45 0.57
C GLU A 224 -0.43 -16.94 0.74
N ASN A 225 -1.56 -16.55 1.34
CA ASN A 225 -1.79 -15.15 1.72
C ASN A 225 -0.76 -14.70 2.76
N GLN A 226 -0.51 -15.46 3.82
CA GLN A 226 0.46 -15.08 4.86
C GLN A 226 1.88 -14.99 4.30
N ILE A 227 2.29 -15.94 3.46
CA ILE A 227 3.59 -15.91 2.78
C ILE A 227 3.68 -14.63 1.94
N SER A 228 2.66 -14.35 1.12
CA SER A 228 2.61 -13.13 0.31
C SER A 228 2.71 -11.86 1.16
N LYS A 229 1.95 -11.74 2.26
CA LYS A 229 1.97 -10.54 3.11
C LYS A 229 3.34 -10.38 3.80
N ALA A 230 3.91 -11.47 4.31
CA ALA A 230 5.25 -11.45 4.89
C ALA A 230 6.32 -10.98 3.89
N THR A 231 6.27 -11.45 2.64
CA THR A 231 7.15 -10.98 1.56
C THR A 231 7.00 -9.48 1.32
N LEU A 232 5.77 -8.98 1.26
CA LEU A 232 5.50 -7.55 1.05
C LEU A 232 5.98 -6.69 2.22
N ILE A 233 5.77 -7.13 3.47
CA ILE A 233 6.21 -6.43 4.68
C ILE A 233 7.75 -6.34 4.69
N LEU A 234 8.45 -7.44 4.42
CA LEU A 234 9.90 -7.45 4.33
C LEU A 234 10.43 -6.50 3.25
N ALA A 235 9.79 -6.47 2.08
CA ALA A 235 10.16 -5.55 1.01
C ALA A 235 9.89 -4.08 1.40
N ALA A 236 8.75 -3.79 2.03
CA ALA A 236 8.39 -2.46 2.49
C ALA A 236 9.40 -1.90 3.50
N HIS A 237 9.80 -2.72 4.48
CA HIS A 237 10.81 -2.31 5.46
C HIS A 237 12.19 -2.10 4.83
N LYS A 238 12.61 -2.95 3.88
CA LYS A 238 13.86 -2.73 3.14
C LYS A 238 13.83 -1.40 2.36
N LEU A 239 12.72 -1.10 1.69
CA LEU A 239 12.55 0.16 0.95
C LEU A 239 12.55 1.37 1.88
N ALA A 240 11.86 1.31 3.01
CA ALA A 240 11.81 2.41 3.98
C ALA A 240 13.18 2.71 4.60
N LEU A 241 14.03 1.69 4.77
CA LEU A 241 15.42 1.88 5.21
C LEU A 241 16.32 2.45 4.11
N ALA A 242 16.10 2.06 2.85
CA ALA A 242 16.92 2.50 1.72
C ALA A 242 16.58 3.92 1.24
N LEU A 243 15.30 4.31 1.34
CA LEU A 243 14.77 5.55 0.76
C LEU A 243 14.27 6.49 1.88
N PRO A 244 15.03 7.56 2.23
CA PRO A 244 14.72 8.40 3.39
C PRO A 244 13.37 9.14 3.36
N ARG A 245 12.73 9.22 2.19
CA ARG A 245 11.44 9.90 1.96
C ARG A 245 10.29 8.93 1.78
N LEU A 246 10.53 7.64 2.01
CA LEU A 246 9.51 6.61 2.04
C LEU A 246 9.26 6.21 3.49
N GLU A 247 7.99 6.25 3.90
CA GLU A 247 7.55 5.75 5.19
C GLU A 247 6.63 4.55 5.04
N TYR A 248 6.73 3.61 5.97
CA TYR A 248 5.79 2.50 6.07
C TYR A 248 4.61 2.88 6.98
N PHE A 249 3.39 2.62 6.50
CA PHE A 249 2.18 2.69 7.31
C PHE A 249 1.65 1.27 7.60
N PRO A 250 1.52 0.85 8.87
CA PRO A 250 1.24 -0.53 9.26
C PRO A 250 -0.25 -0.89 9.20
N ALA A 251 -0.92 -0.67 8.06
CA ALA A 251 -2.36 -0.94 7.91
C ALA A 251 -2.71 -2.43 8.09
N PHE A 252 -1.85 -3.32 7.60
CA PHE A 252 -2.04 -4.76 7.75
C PHE A 252 -2.04 -5.15 9.23
N GLU A 253 -1.01 -4.72 9.96
CA GLU A 253 -0.78 -4.99 11.38
C GLU A 253 -1.91 -4.43 12.25
N ILE A 254 -2.36 -3.20 12.00
CA ILE A 254 -3.52 -2.61 12.70
C ILE A 254 -4.72 -3.54 12.57
N VAL A 255 -5.01 -4.03 11.36
CA VAL A 255 -6.19 -4.89 11.17
C VAL A 255 -6.01 -6.26 11.83
N ILE A 256 -4.83 -6.87 11.72
CA ILE A 256 -4.63 -8.23 12.25
C ILE A 256 -4.43 -8.28 13.77
N ASP A 257 -3.98 -7.20 14.40
CA ASP A 257 -3.71 -7.16 15.84
C ASP A 257 -4.74 -6.35 16.62
N GLU A 258 -5.19 -5.20 16.10
CA GLU A 258 -6.18 -4.35 16.78
C GLU A 258 -7.63 -4.70 16.40
N LEU A 259 -7.86 -5.11 15.15
CA LEU A 259 -9.18 -5.47 14.62
C LEU A 259 -9.31 -6.97 14.36
N ARG A 260 -8.73 -7.79 15.25
CA ARG A 260 -8.60 -9.25 15.13
C ARG A 260 -9.91 -10.03 15.34
N ASP A 261 -11.01 -9.60 14.74
CA ASP A 261 -12.33 -10.23 14.83
C ASP A 261 -13.03 -10.22 13.46
N TYR A 262 -13.74 -11.31 13.13
CA TYR A 262 -14.48 -11.44 11.87
C TYR A 262 -15.58 -10.38 11.69
N ARG A 263 -16.07 -9.76 12.76
CA ARG A 263 -17.04 -8.65 12.71
C ARG A 263 -16.54 -7.46 11.88
N PHE A 264 -15.24 -7.32 11.72
CA PHE A 264 -14.61 -6.26 10.95
C PHE A 264 -14.46 -6.58 9.46
N TYR A 265 -14.85 -7.80 9.05
CA TYR A 265 -14.90 -8.22 7.66
C TYR A 265 -16.34 -8.31 7.16
N HIS A 266 -16.53 -8.08 5.86
CA HIS A 266 -17.78 -8.38 5.17
C HIS A 266 -18.08 -9.89 5.18
N ALA A 267 -19.28 -10.25 4.70
CA ALA A 267 -19.73 -11.65 4.66
C ALA A 267 -18.82 -12.58 3.83
N ASP A 268 -17.99 -12.02 2.94
CA ASP A 268 -16.99 -12.76 2.18
C ASP A 268 -15.72 -13.11 2.98
N LEU A 269 -15.59 -12.57 4.20
CA LEU A 269 -14.45 -12.73 5.12
C LEU A 269 -13.11 -12.26 4.52
N VAL A 270 -13.17 -11.42 3.48
CA VAL A 270 -12.03 -10.92 2.71
C VAL A 270 -11.93 -9.41 2.86
N HIS A 271 -13.00 -8.70 2.53
CA HIS A 271 -13.03 -7.24 2.52
C HIS A 271 -13.40 -6.69 3.90
N LEU A 272 -12.89 -5.51 4.21
CA LEU A 272 -13.15 -4.85 5.49
C LEU A 272 -14.48 -4.12 5.47
N THR A 273 -15.17 -4.14 6.61
CA THR A 273 -16.36 -3.30 6.84
C THR A 273 -16.01 -1.82 6.84
N ALA A 274 -17.00 -0.96 6.62
CA ALA A 274 -16.83 0.49 6.72
C ALA A 274 -16.21 0.91 8.07
N THR A 275 -16.68 0.35 9.19
CA THR A 275 -16.12 0.63 10.52
C THR A 275 -14.64 0.30 10.64
N ALA A 276 -14.19 -0.81 10.03
CA ALA A 276 -12.79 -1.18 10.04
C ALA A 276 -11.94 -0.26 9.16
N VAL A 277 -12.46 0.13 7.98
CA VAL A 277 -11.83 1.14 7.12
C VAL A 277 -11.72 2.48 7.84
N ASP A 278 -12.79 2.93 8.50
CA ASP A 278 -12.83 4.19 9.27
C ASP A 278 -11.78 4.19 10.38
N TYR A 279 -11.64 3.06 11.08
CA TYR A 279 -10.65 2.92 12.14
C TYR A 279 -9.22 3.05 11.60
N VAL A 280 -8.89 2.33 10.53
CA VAL A 280 -7.54 2.42 9.92
C VAL A 280 -7.31 3.79 9.31
N TYR A 281 -8.33 4.42 8.71
CA TYR A 281 -8.24 5.78 8.20
C TYR A 281 -7.98 6.80 9.31
N GLY A 282 -8.63 6.67 10.47
CA GLY A 282 -8.35 7.48 11.66
C GLY A 282 -6.87 7.40 12.07
N ARG A 283 -6.31 6.19 12.14
CA ARG A 283 -4.88 5.98 12.44
C ARG A 283 -3.96 6.51 11.35
N PHE A 284 -4.40 6.47 10.09
CA PHE A 284 -3.67 7.03 8.96
C PHE A 284 -3.57 8.56 9.05
N VAL A 285 -4.69 9.26 9.26
CA VAL A 285 -4.70 10.73 9.35
C VAL A 285 -4.01 11.23 10.62
N GLU A 286 -4.14 10.53 11.74
CA GLU A 286 -3.43 10.87 12.99
C GLU A 286 -1.90 10.81 12.80
N LYS A 287 -1.41 9.82 12.07
CA LYS A 287 0.03 9.69 11.77
C LYS A 287 0.52 10.76 10.79
N HIS A 288 -0.24 11.00 9.73
CA HIS A 288 0.28 11.66 8.53
C HIS A 288 -0.24 13.08 8.29
N LEU A 289 -1.26 13.57 8.99
CA LEU A 289 -1.66 14.97 8.86
C LEU A 289 -0.81 15.90 9.72
N THR A 290 -0.65 17.15 9.28
CA THR A 290 -0.17 18.19 10.19
C THR A 290 -1.22 18.44 11.29
N ASN A 291 -0.80 18.95 12.45
CA ASN A 291 -1.71 19.25 13.55
C ASN A 291 -2.83 20.24 13.13
N GLU A 292 -2.49 21.20 12.27
CA GLU A 292 -3.45 22.16 11.71
C GLU A 292 -4.47 21.46 10.81
N ALA A 293 -4.01 20.56 9.93
CA ALA A 293 -4.89 19.81 9.04
C ALA A 293 -5.79 18.84 9.81
N LEU A 294 -5.27 18.18 10.85
CA LEU A 294 -6.06 17.29 11.72
C LEU A 294 -7.15 18.07 12.49
N SER A 295 -6.83 19.27 12.99
CA SER A 295 -7.80 20.14 13.67
C SER A 295 -8.89 20.63 12.72
N LEU A 296 -8.52 20.99 11.49
CA LEU A 296 -9.47 21.40 10.46
C LEU A 296 -10.38 20.23 10.03
N LEU A 297 -9.81 19.03 9.88
CA LEU A 297 -10.58 17.82 9.56
C LEU A 297 -11.67 17.54 10.60
N ALA A 298 -11.35 17.66 11.90
CA ALA A 298 -12.34 17.50 12.96
C ALA A 298 -13.49 18.52 12.84
N THR A 299 -13.17 19.77 12.47
CA THR A 299 -14.19 20.81 12.24
C THR A 299 -15.08 20.49 11.04
N VAL A 300 -14.52 19.93 9.95
CA VAL A 300 -15.29 19.51 8.77
C VAL A 300 -16.28 18.41 9.15
N HIS A 301 -15.87 17.44 9.97
CA HIS A 301 -16.71 16.34 10.42
C HIS A 301 -17.83 16.78 11.40
N GLU A 302 -17.66 17.89 12.12
CA GLU A 302 -18.73 18.45 12.96
C GLU A 302 -19.86 19.13 12.18
N ILE A 303 -19.60 19.55 10.93
CA ILE A 303 -20.54 20.31 10.10
C ILE A 303 -21.34 19.38 9.16
N ALA A 304 -20.82 18.17 8.87
CA ALA A 304 -21.42 17.18 7.96
C ALA A 304 -22.50 16.31 8.63
#